data_AF-A0A520T4F4-F1
#
_entry.id   AF-A0A520T4F4-F1
#
_cell.length_a   1.000
_cell.length_b   1.000
_cell.length_c   1.000
_cell.angle_alpha   90.00
_cell.angle_beta   90.00
_cell.angle_gamma   90.00
#
_symmetry.space_group_name_H-M   'P 1'
#
loop_
_entity.id
_entity.type
_entity.pdbx_description
1 polymer ?
#
loop_
_entity_poly.entity_id
_entity_poly.type
_entity_poly.pdbx_seq_one_letter_code
_entity_poly.pdbx_strand_id
1 'polypeptide(L)'
;FNDIKIRKMNKTWGQFVEVFNNRKKTVSYELEMLPEYPNKKEFLSTLAHECIHYSQILLKKGNVAHNKYFYSFKSKFKKLNLHLN
;
A
#
# COMPACT_ATOMS: atom_id res chain seq x y z
N PHE A 1 -9.31 0.83 3.70
CA PHE A 1 -8.81 -0.32 4.47
C PHE A 1 -9.75 -0.51 5.65
N ASN A 2 -10.28 -1.72 5.83
CA ASN A 2 -11.17 -2.00 6.97
C ASN A 2 -10.38 -2.47 8.20
N ASP A 3 -9.14 -2.94 7.99
CA ASP A 3 -8.21 -3.33 9.05
C ASP A 3 -6.75 -3.03 8.65
N ILE A 4 -5.93 -2.70 9.65
CA ILE A 4 -4.47 -2.59 9.56
C ILE A 4 -3.87 -3.71 10.42
N LYS A 5 -2.99 -4.52 9.84
CA LYS A 5 -2.29 -5.58 10.56
C LYS A 5 -0.80 -5.27 10.65
N ILE A 6 -0.26 -5.38 11.85
CA ILE A 6 1.18 -5.33 12.09
C ILE A 6 1.73 -6.75 12.01
N ARG A 7 2.62 -7.04 11.05
CA ARG A 7 3.15 -8.39 10.81
C ARG A 7 4.64 -8.35 10.48
N LYS A 8 5.39 -9.31 11.00
CA LYS A 8 6.79 -9.53 10.61
C LYS A 8 6.82 -10.18 9.22
N MET A 9 7.39 -9.48 8.25
CA MET A 9 7.51 -9.91 6.85
C MET A 9 8.98 -9.94 6.44
N ASN A 10 9.37 -10.88 5.58
CA ASN A 10 10.78 -11.14 5.27
C ASN A 10 11.30 -10.40 4.02
N LYS A 11 10.43 -9.83 3.17
CA LYS A 11 10.83 -9.29 1.85
C LYS A 11 10.23 -7.94 1.50
N THR A 12 9.25 -7.47 2.26
CA THR A 12 8.57 -6.21 2.02
C THR A 12 8.35 -5.50 3.35
N TRP A 13 8.25 -4.17 3.27
CA TRP A 13 7.94 -3.35 4.43
C TRP A 13 6.45 -3.12 4.62
N GLY A 14 5.67 -3.27 3.55
CA GLY A 14 4.23 -3.17 3.56
C GLY A 14 3.66 -4.00 2.42
N GLN A 15 2.43 -4.44 2.57
CA GLN A 15 1.69 -5.02 1.45
C GLN A 15 0.20 -4.81 1.63
N PHE A 16 -0.45 -4.58 0.51
CA PHE A 16 -1.89 -4.63 0.40
C PHE A 16 -2.36 -6.05 0.06
N VAL A 17 -3.22 -6.63 0.89
CA VAL A 17 -3.71 -8.00 0.74
C VAL A 17 -5.22 -8.01 0.49
N GLU A 18 -5.62 -8.70 -0.58
CA GLU A 18 -7.02 -9.03 -0.82
C GLU A 18 -7.39 -10.27 0.00
N VAL A 19 -8.39 -10.14 0.86
CA VAL A 19 -8.89 -11.22 1.72
C VAL A 19 -10.30 -11.59 1.31
N PHE A 20 -10.44 -12.79 0.76
CA PHE A 20 -11.72 -13.33 0.33
C PHE A 20 -12.41 -14.08 1.48
N ASN A 21 -13.62 -13.65 1.84
CA ASN A 21 -14.47 -14.35 2.79
C ASN A 21 -15.33 -15.39 2.08
N ASN A 22 -14.92 -16.66 2.14
CA ASN A 22 -15.62 -17.78 1.49
C ASN A 22 -17.09 -17.91 1.90
N ARG A 23 -17.42 -17.64 3.17
CA ARG A 23 -18.78 -17.79 3.72
C ARG A 23 -19.71 -16.67 3.25
N LYS A 24 -19.23 -15.42 3.29
CA LYS A 24 -20.01 -14.24 2.90
C LYS A 24 -19.92 -13.93 1.41
N LYS A 25 -19.02 -14.61 0.67
CA LYS A 25 -18.70 -14.34 -0.73
C LYS A 25 -18.35 -12.87 -0.98
N THR A 26 -17.66 -12.26 -0.02
CA THR A 26 -17.24 -10.84 -0.06
C THR A 26 -15.72 -10.74 -0.10
N VAL A 27 -15.24 -9.76 -0.84
CA VAL A 27 -13.83 -9.35 -0.80
C VAL A 27 -13.65 -8.25 0.24
N SER A 28 -12.59 -8.37 1.04
CA SER A 28 -12.12 -7.35 1.96
C SER A 28 -10.65 -7.07 1.71
N TYR A 29 -10.16 -5.97 2.28
CA TYR A 29 -8.84 -5.45 1.98
C TYR A 29 -8.12 -5.07 3.25
N GLU A 30 -6.91 -5.62 3.42
CA GLU A 30 -6.07 -5.45 4.59
C GLU A 30 -4.77 -4.77 4.19
N LEU A 31 -4.35 -3.79 5.00
CA LEU A 31 -3.02 -3.23 4.92
C LEU A 31 -2.13 -3.94 5.94
N GLU A 32 -1.10 -4.64 5.48
CA GLU A 32 -0.09 -5.23 6.34
C GLU A 32 1.16 -4.34 6.38
N MET A 33 1.62 -4.01 7.58
CA MET A 33 2.78 -3.15 7.83
C MET A 33 3.78 -3.86 8.74
N LEU A 34 5.07 -3.53 8.62
CA LEU A 34 6.07 -4.01 9.57
C LEU A 34 5.85 -3.42 10.97
N PRO A 35 6.26 -4.13 12.03
CA PRO A 35 6.23 -3.60 13.39
C PRO A 35 7.21 -2.45 13.61
N GLU A 36 8.33 -2.45 12.89
CA GLU A 36 9.40 -1.49 13.04
C GLU A 36 9.91 -1.01 11.69
N TYR A 37 10.28 0.27 11.64
CA TYR A 37 10.89 0.91 10.47
C TYR A 37 12.16 1.64 10.90
N PRO A 38 13.18 1.74 10.03
CA PRO A 38 14.43 2.44 10.36
C PRO A 38 14.22 3.90 10.78
N ASN A 39 13.20 4.56 10.22
CA ASN A 39 12.83 5.93 10.56
C ASN A 39 11.39 6.25 10.10
N LYS A 40 10.89 7.42 10.50
CA LYS A 40 9.53 7.88 10.14
C LYS A 40 9.34 8.08 8.63
N LYS A 41 10.40 8.41 7.89
CA LYS A 41 10.36 8.63 6.44
C LYS A 41 10.07 7.33 5.71
N GLU A 42 10.73 6.25 6.11
CA GLU A 42 10.50 4.90 5.55
C GLU A 42 9.07 4.44 5.86
N PHE A 43 8.62 4.58 7.12
CA PHE A 43 7.24 4.27 7.49
C PHE A 43 6.21 5.03 6.63
N LEU A 44 6.35 6.35 6.51
CA LEU A 44 5.43 7.17 5.74
C LEU A 44 5.50 6.87 4.24
N SER A 45 6.69 6.60 3.70
CA SER A 45 6.87 6.25 2.29
C SER A 45 6.19 4.90 1.97
N THR A 46 6.36 3.89 2.83
CA THR A 46 5.67 2.60 2.69
C THR A 46 4.16 2.75 2.81
N LEU A 47 3.66 3.45 3.84
CA LEU A 47 2.23 3.65 4.03
C LEU A 47 1.59 4.35 2.81
N ALA A 48 2.22 5.41 2.32
CA ALA A 48 1.72 6.15 1.18
C ALA A 48 1.81 5.33 -0.12
N HIS A 49 2.85 4.51 -0.30
CA HIS A 49 3.01 3.60 -1.43
C HIS A 49 1.83 2.62 -1.50
N GLU A 50 1.52 1.92 -0.41
CA GLU A 50 0.40 0.98 -0.35
C GLU A 50 -0.96 1.67 -0.53
N CYS A 51 -1.09 2.93 -0.10
CA CYS A 51 -2.30 3.72 -0.33
C CYS A 51 -2.55 4.02 -1.82
N ILE A 52 -1.49 4.21 -2.62
CA ILE A 52 -1.63 4.39 -4.06
C ILE A 52 -2.06 3.07 -4.71
N HIS A 53 -1.49 1.94 -4.30
CA HIS A 53 -1.93 0.63 -4.79
C HIS A 53 -3.41 0.38 -4.52
N TYR A 54 -3.88 0.73 -3.32
CA TYR A 54 -5.30 0.62 -3.02
C TYR A 54 -6.16 1.57 -3.86
N SER A 55 -5.70 2.81 -4.08
CA SER A 55 -6.45 3.76 -4.92
C SER A 55 -6.52 3.32 -6.38
N GLN A 56 -5.51 2.61 -6.90
CA GLN A 56 -5.57 1.98 -8.23
C GLN A 56 -6.72 0.99 -8.33
N ILE A 57 -6.91 0.15 -7.31
CA ILE A 57 -7.98 -0.85 -7.24
C ILE A 57 -9.34 -0.17 -7.17
N LEU A 58 -9.53 0.76 -6.23
CA LEU A 58 -10.80 1.46 -6.03
C LEU A 58 -11.26 2.23 -7.28
N LEU A 59 -10.32 2.86 -7.97
CA LEU A 59 -10.61 3.67 -9.15
C LEU A 59 -10.50 2.89 -10.46
N LYS A 60 -10.31 1.57 -10.41
CA LYS A 60 -10.16 0.67 -11.56
C LYS A 60 -9.11 1.17 -12.58
N LYS A 61 -7.97 1.68 -12.10
CA LYS A 61 -6.90 2.28 -12.92
C LYS A 61 -5.95 1.24 -13.52
N GLY A 62 -6.49 0.10 -13.94
CA GLY A 62 -5.74 -1.04 -14.46
C GLY A 62 -5.29 -1.99 -13.34
N ASN A 63 -4.18 -2.70 -13.61
CA ASN A 63 -3.56 -3.62 -12.67
C ASN A 63 -2.82 -2.88 -11.52
N VAL A 64 -2.51 -3.62 -10.46
CA VAL A 64 -1.83 -3.14 -9.25
C VAL A 64 -0.31 -2.91 -9.46
N ALA A 65 0.13 -2.86 -10.71
CA ALA A 65 1.53 -2.58 -11.06
C ALA A 65 1.84 -1.09 -10.92
N HIS A 66 3.13 -0.73 -10.90
CA HIS A 66 3.59 0.66 -10.96
C HIS A 66 3.36 1.28 -12.33
N ASN A 67 2.11 1.58 -12.65
CA ASN A 67 1.69 2.11 -13.94
C ASN A 67 1.73 3.64 -13.97
N LYS A 68 1.28 4.25 -15.07
CA LYS A 68 1.25 5.72 -15.24
C LYS A 68 0.49 6.43 -14.11
N TYR A 69 -0.58 5.84 -13.60
CA TYR A 69 -1.32 6.41 -12.49
C TYR A 69 -0.49 6.37 -11.20
N PHE A 70 0.19 5.26 -10.91
CA PHE A 70 1.08 5.15 -9.75
C PHE A 70 2.18 6.22 -9.77
N TYR A 71 2.93 6.32 -10.88
CA TYR A 71 4.01 7.30 -11.00
C TYR A 71 3.53 8.75 -11.09
N SER A 72 2.24 9.01 -11.32
CA SER A 72 1.69 10.37 -11.25
C SER A 72 1.84 11.00 -9.86
N PHE A 73 2.02 10.19 -8.81
CA PHE A 73 2.24 10.66 -7.44
C PHE A 73 3.70 10.99 -7.12
N LYS A 74 4.65 10.68 -8.00
CA LYS A 74 6.10 10.86 -7.76
C LYS A 74 6.46 12.31 -7.39
N SER A 75 5.83 13.29 -8.03
CA SER A 75 6.03 14.72 -7.73
C SER A 75 5.49 15.10 -6.35
N LYS A 76 4.38 14.51 -5.91
CA LYS A 76 3.80 14.72 -4.57
C LYS A 76 4.69 14.11 -3.48
N PHE A 77 5.22 12.91 -3.71
CA PHE A 77 6.18 12.27 -2.81
C PHE A 77 7.44 13.12 -2.65
N LYS A 78 8.01 13.58 -3.77
CA LYS A 78 9.19 14.46 -3.76
C LYS A 78 8.96 15.73 -2.95
N LYS A 79 7.79 16.38 -3.08
CA LYS A 79 7.43 17.58 -2.30
C LYS A 79 7.37 17.34 -0.80
N LEU A 80 6.97 16.14 -0.38
CA LEU A 80 6.90 15.74 1.03
C LEU A 80 8.20 15.11 1.55
N ASN A 81 9.28 15.12 0.74
CA ASN A 81 10.51 14.40 1.03
C ASN A 81 10.24 12.92 1.34
N LEU A 82 9.40 12.27 0.53
CA LEU A 82 9.16 10.82 0.55
C LEU A 82 9.73 10.20 -0.74
N HIS A 83 9.91 8.88 -0.76
CA HIS A 83 10.33 8.17 -1.96
C HIS A 83 9.21 7.24 -2.45
N LEU A 84 9.04 7.20 -3.77
CA LEU A 84 8.07 6.34 -4.46
C LEU A 84 8.87 5.43 -5.39
N ASN A 85 9.20 4.25 -4.88
CA ASN A 85 9.99 3.23 -5.56
C ASN A 85 9.09 2.16 -6.15
#